data_AF-R2T954-F1
#
_entry.id   AF-R2T954-F1
#
_cell.length_a   1.000
_cell.length_b   1.000
_cell.length_c   1.000
_cell.angle_alpha   90.00
_cell.angle_beta   90.00
_cell.angle_gamma   90.00
#
_symmetry.space_group_name_H-M   'P 1'
#
loop_
_entity.id
_entity.type
_entity.pdbx_description
1 polymer ?
#
loop_
_entity_poly.entity_id
_entity_poly.type
_entity_poly.pdbx_seq_one_letter_code
_entity_poly.pdbx_strand_id
1 'polypeptide(L)'
;MPIMERPDEREALEILRKIEPEKYQEAILLDKPDIQNPTQNIGVEVTQSLKESVLKALSIDEINVHNDKQILEIIKERYGNDVLRINLPLPDNTKKKVAISIANWHSLFNLIEAYDNKVEKLQSGNYKLYKENNLFIFVFGEDEKSIEQLAKHIYRKKVGRQYDFVYVYSKPTVYMIDRQMNIVVKKTF
;
A
#
# COMPACT_ATOMS: atom_id res chain seq x y z
N MET A 1 -3.76 18.03 20.13
CA MET A 1 -4.12 16.59 20.08
C MET A 1 -2.84 15.82 19.81
N PRO A 2 -2.49 14.77 20.56
CA PRO A 2 -1.30 13.99 20.25
C PRO A 2 -1.55 13.28 18.92
N ILE A 3 -0.65 13.49 17.97
CA ILE A 3 -0.64 12.78 16.68
C ILE A 3 -0.41 11.31 17.03
N MET A 4 -1.45 10.49 16.91
CA MET A 4 -1.34 9.06 17.15
C MET A 4 -0.57 8.48 15.95
N GLU A 5 0.74 8.34 16.09
CA GLU A 5 1.60 7.78 15.06
C GLU A 5 1.08 6.39 14.65
N ARG A 6 0.89 6.15 13.34
CA ARG A 6 0.42 4.85 12.89
C ARG A 6 1.61 3.88 12.77
N PRO A 7 1.54 2.65 13.32
CA PRO A 7 2.65 1.69 13.28
C PRO A 7 3.18 1.38 11.87
N ASP A 8 2.30 1.38 10.87
CA ASP A 8 2.63 1.16 9.46
C ASP A 8 3.50 2.29 8.86
N GLU A 9 3.25 3.54 9.24
CA GLU A 9 4.07 4.67 8.79
C GLU A 9 5.47 4.62 9.39
N ARG A 10 5.57 4.23 10.66
CA ARG A 10 6.86 4.05 11.36
C ARG A 10 7.68 2.96 10.69
N GLU A 11 7.07 1.81 10.41
CA GLU A 11 7.71 0.70 9.71
C GLU A 11 8.17 1.12 8.31
N ALA A 12 7.32 1.81 7.54
CA ALA A 12 7.69 2.32 6.21
C ALA A 12 8.91 3.27 6.28
N LEU A 13 8.93 4.19 7.25
CA LEU A 13 10.06 5.10 7.46
C LEU A 13 11.35 4.34 7.80
N GLU A 14 11.29 3.33 8.66
CA GLU A 14 12.45 2.49 8.99
C GLU A 14 12.98 1.73 7.78
N ILE A 15 12.09 1.21 6.93
CA ILE A 15 12.46 0.53 5.69
C ILE A 15 13.14 1.53 4.74
N LEU A 16 12.52 2.69 4.51
CA LEU A 16 13.04 3.73 3.62
C LEU A 16 14.44 4.22 4.05
N ARG A 17 14.65 4.42 5.35
CA ARG A 17 15.97 4.77 5.92
C ARG A 17 17.03 3.69 5.70
N LYS A 18 16.64 2.42 5.63
CA LYS A 18 17.57 1.31 5.34
C LYS A 18 17.92 1.23 3.86
N ILE A 19 16.96 1.45 2.95
CA ILE A 19 17.18 1.24 1.50
C ILE A 19 17.70 2.48 0.75
N GLU A 20 17.43 3.68 1.26
CA GLU A 20 17.90 4.96 0.71
C GLU A 20 18.17 5.95 1.87
N PRO A 21 19.19 5.69 2.72
CA PRO A 21 19.52 6.53 3.87
C PRO A 21 19.80 7.97 3.47
N GLU A 22 20.47 8.19 2.34
CA GLU A 22 20.74 9.52 1.79
C GLU A 22 19.47 10.34 1.56
N LYS A 23 18.33 9.69 1.31
CA LYS A 23 17.04 10.36 1.12
C LYS A 23 16.24 10.51 2.41
N TYR A 24 16.27 9.50 3.28
CA TYR A 24 15.27 9.38 4.35
C TYR A 24 15.83 9.44 5.76
N GLN A 25 17.14 9.59 5.96
CA GLN A 25 17.76 9.67 7.29
C GLN A 25 17.13 10.78 8.16
N GLU A 26 16.86 11.95 7.58
CA GLU A 26 16.25 13.10 8.26
C GLU A 26 14.71 13.15 8.10
N ALA A 27 14.09 12.16 7.46
CA ALA A 27 12.64 12.16 7.26
C ALA A 27 11.90 11.96 8.59
N ILE A 28 10.74 12.60 8.72
CA ILE A 28 9.89 12.60 9.92
C ILE A 28 8.47 12.16 9.56
N LEU A 29 7.73 11.65 10.56
CA LEU A 29 6.31 11.32 10.41
C LEU A 29 5.47 12.57 10.62
N LEU A 30 4.60 12.89 9.66
CA LEU A 30 3.68 14.03 9.69
C LEU A 30 2.42 13.68 8.88
N ASP A 31 1.32 14.40 9.07
CA ASP A 31 0.12 14.18 8.26
C ASP A 31 0.24 14.85 6.88
N LYS A 32 -0.22 14.17 5.81
CA LYS A 32 -0.43 14.69 4.45
C LYS A 32 0.79 15.36 3.78
N PRO A 33 1.81 14.60 3.34
CA PRO A 33 1.89 13.14 3.31
C PRO A 33 2.51 12.55 4.58
N ASP A 34 2.29 11.25 4.81
CA ASP A 34 2.62 10.50 6.04
C ASP A 34 4.10 10.59 6.48
N ILE A 35 5.03 10.64 5.51
CA ILE A 35 6.46 10.79 5.74
C ILE A 35 6.97 12.01 4.97
N GLN A 36 7.75 12.86 5.62
CA GLN A 36 8.23 14.11 5.00
C GLN A 36 9.72 14.28 5.28
N ASN A 37 10.49 14.63 4.25
CA ASN A 37 11.83 15.18 4.38
C ASN A 37 11.83 16.65 3.91
N PRO A 38 11.71 17.62 4.84
CA PRO A 38 11.72 19.04 4.48
C PRO A 38 13.04 19.51 3.87
N THR A 39 14.19 18.97 4.32
CA THR A 39 15.52 19.34 3.84
C THR A 39 15.69 19.03 2.35
N GLN A 40 15.20 17.86 1.93
CA GLN A 40 15.30 17.41 0.54
C GLN A 40 14.05 17.68 -0.28
N ASN A 41 13.00 18.24 0.34
CA ASN A 41 11.72 18.51 -0.28
C ASN A 41 11.10 17.23 -0.89
N ILE A 42 11.00 16.18 -0.06
CA ILE A 42 10.40 14.87 -0.39
C ILE A 42 9.19 14.62 0.51
N GLY A 43 8.11 14.10 -0.06
CA GLY A 43 6.95 13.59 0.68
C GLY A 43 6.60 12.16 0.25
N VAL A 44 6.27 11.29 1.20
CA VAL A 44 5.86 9.90 0.94
C VAL A 44 4.52 9.62 1.61
N GLU A 45 3.54 9.22 0.81
CA GLU A 45 2.27 8.70 1.32
C GLU A 45 2.41 7.20 1.59
N VAL A 46 1.84 6.71 2.70
CA VAL A 46 1.87 5.29 3.07
C VAL A 46 0.48 4.68 2.90
N THR A 47 0.43 3.47 2.34
CA THR A 47 -0.81 2.71 2.18
C THR A 47 -0.54 1.20 2.20
N GLN A 48 -1.61 0.41 2.23
CA GLN A 48 -1.54 -1.04 2.30
C GLN A 48 -2.54 -1.65 1.30
N SER A 49 -2.13 -2.71 0.60
CA SER A 49 -3.02 -3.65 -0.10
C SER A 49 -3.43 -4.74 0.89
N LEU A 50 -4.72 -4.96 1.11
CA LEU A 50 -5.22 -5.74 2.26
C LEU A 50 -5.57 -7.20 1.94
N LYS A 51 -5.38 -7.65 0.68
CA LYS A 51 -5.86 -8.93 0.16
C LYS A 51 -5.54 -10.12 1.06
N GLU A 52 -4.28 -10.45 1.24
CA GLU A 52 -3.92 -11.72 1.87
C GLU A 52 -4.17 -11.74 3.37
N SER A 53 -3.94 -10.65 4.09
CA SER A 53 -4.23 -10.60 5.53
C SER A 53 -5.72 -10.77 5.79
N VAL A 54 -6.58 -10.21 4.93
CA VAL A 54 -8.02 -10.41 4.99
C VAL A 54 -8.36 -11.87 4.68
N LEU A 55 -7.86 -12.44 3.58
CA LEU A 55 -8.15 -13.82 3.20
C LEU A 55 -7.71 -14.84 4.27
N LYS A 56 -6.51 -14.64 4.83
CA LYS A 56 -5.96 -15.45 5.92
C LYS A 56 -6.76 -15.30 7.22
N ALA A 57 -7.18 -14.08 7.56
CA ALA A 57 -8.03 -13.85 8.74
C ALA A 57 -9.41 -14.50 8.59
N LEU A 58 -9.86 -14.73 7.36
CA LEU A 58 -11.10 -15.41 7.03
C LEU A 58 -10.94 -16.92 6.79
N SER A 59 -9.70 -17.44 6.84
CA SER A 59 -9.36 -18.82 6.46
C SER A 59 -9.91 -19.19 5.07
N ILE A 60 -9.85 -18.25 4.13
CA ILE A 60 -10.29 -18.44 2.73
C ILE A 60 -9.11 -18.88 1.85
N ASP A 61 -7.87 -18.60 2.28
CA ASP A 61 -6.63 -19.09 1.67
C ASP A 61 -6.50 -20.63 1.68
N GLU A 62 -7.16 -21.30 2.63
CA GLU A 62 -7.24 -22.76 2.70
C GLU A 62 -8.23 -23.37 1.68
N ILE A 63 -9.11 -22.54 1.12
CA ILE A 63 -10.10 -22.96 0.12
C ILE A 63 -9.42 -22.79 -1.23
N ASN A 64 -9.38 -23.86 -2.03
CA ASN A 64 -8.73 -23.88 -3.34
C ASN A 64 -9.51 -23.04 -4.38
N VAL A 65 -9.52 -21.72 -4.20
CA VAL A 65 -10.31 -20.73 -4.95
C VAL A 65 -9.33 -19.84 -5.69
N HIS A 66 -9.52 -19.71 -7.00
CA HIS A 66 -8.54 -19.05 -7.88
C HIS A 66 -9.11 -17.80 -8.57
N ASN A 67 -10.30 -17.34 -8.17
CA ASN A 67 -10.98 -16.20 -8.78
C ASN A 67 -11.69 -15.32 -7.74
N ASP A 68 -11.49 -14.00 -7.84
CA ASP A 68 -12.06 -12.99 -6.94
C ASP A 68 -13.59 -13.01 -6.84
N LYS A 69 -14.29 -13.43 -7.92
CA LYS A 69 -15.75 -13.61 -7.89
C LYS A 69 -16.18 -14.71 -6.91
N GLN A 70 -15.48 -15.83 -6.91
CA GLN A 70 -15.77 -16.96 -6.02
C GLN A 70 -15.42 -16.62 -4.57
N ILE A 71 -14.32 -15.90 -4.35
CA ILE A 71 -13.96 -15.38 -3.02
C ILE A 71 -15.06 -14.46 -2.48
N LEU A 72 -15.56 -13.54 -3.31
CA LEU A 72 -16.63 -12.62 -2.92
C LEU A 72 -17.93 -13.38 -2.61
N GLU A 73 -18.27 -14.40 -3.39
CA GLU A 73 -19.43 -15.26 -3.12
C GLU A 73 -19.30 -15.98 -1.78
N ILE A 74 -18.15 -16.60 -1.50
CA ILE A 74 -17.88 -17.26 -0.20
C ILE A 74 -18.04 -16.30 0.96
N ILE A 75 -17.56 -15.05 0.81
CA ILE A 75 -17.66 -14.05 1.86
C ILE A 75 -19.09 -13.59 2.06
N LYS A 76 -19.84 -13.41 0.97
CA LYS A 76 -21.26 -13.07 1.04
C LYS A 76 -22.08 -14.17 1.70
N GLU A 77 -21.79 -15.43 1.38
CA GLU A 77 -22.44 -16.59 1.99
C GLU A 77 -22.14 -16.70 3.49
N ARG A 78 -20.87 -16.49 3.90
CA ARG A 78 -20.45 -16.66 5.29
C ARG A 78 -20.73 -15.46 6.19
N TYR A 79 -20.65 -14.24 5.65
CA TYR A 79 -20.60 -13.01 6.44
C TYR A 79 -21.65 -11.96 6.01
N GLY A 80 -22.48 -12.26 5.00
CA GLY A 80 -23.53 -11.37 4.52
C GLY A 80 -23.05 -10.36 3.48
N ASN A 81 -23.90 -9.40 3.09
CA ASN A 81 -23.65 -8.49 1.97
C ASN A 81 -23.14 -7.08 2.37
N ASP A 82 -23.09 -6.77 3.67
CA ASP A 82 -22.90 -5.39 4.14
C ASP A 82 -21.45 -5.10 4.55
N VAL A 83 -21.13 -5.32 5.83
CA VAL A 83 -19.84 -4.96 6.42
C VAL A 83 -19.21 -6.18 7.08
N LEU A 84 -18.10 -6.61 6.51
CA LEU A 84 -17.23 -7.63 7.06
C LEU A 84 -16.42 -7.03 8.21
N ARG A 85 -16.56 -7.59 9.41
CA ARG A 85 -15.77 -7.18 10.60
C ARG A 85 -14.79 -8.27 10.96
N ILE A 86 -13.50 -7.98 10.86
CA ILE A 86 -12.42 -8.95 11.11
C ILE A 86 -11.36 -8.39 12.05
N ASN A 87 -10.67 -9.30 12.71
CA ASN A 87 -9.43 -9.00 13.42
C ASN A 87 -8.26 -9.37 12.51
N LEU A 88 -7.65 -8.38 11.88
CA LEU A 88 -6.47 -8.62 11.05
C LEU A 88 -5.26 -8.89 11.92
N PRO A 89 -4.56 -10.03 11.74
CA PRO A 89 -3.25 -10.23 12.35
C PRO A 89 -2.24 -9.32 11.67
N LEU A 90 -1.51 -8.54 12.46
CA LEU A 90 -0.43 -7.68 12.00
C LEU A 90 0.92 -8.42 12.07
N PRO A 91 1.96 -7.98 11.33
CA PRO A 91 3.28 -8.62 11.34
C PRO A 91 3.95 -8.72 12.71
N ASP A 92 3.55 -7.87 13.65
CA ASP A 92 4.02 -7.83 15.05
C ASP A 92 3.21 -8.74 16.00
N ASN A 93 2.38 -9.63 15.44
CA ASN A 93 1.43 -10.50 16.17
C ASN A 93 0.30 -9.78 16.92
N THR A 94 0.15 -8.47 16.76
CA THR A 94 -1.03 -7.75 17.28
C THR A 94 -2.24 -7.93 16.35
N LYS A 95 -3.43 -7.57 16.84
CA LYS A 95 -4.69 -7.68 16.07
C LYS A 95 -5.33 -6.31 15.90
N LYS A 96 -5.64 -5.94 14.65
CA LYS A 96 -6.37 -4.72 14.33
C LYS A 96 -7.82 -5.06 13.97
N LYS A 97 -8.79 -4.45 14.65
CA LYS A 97 -10.21 -4.53 14.26
C LYS A 97 -10.44 -3.67 13.03
N VAL A 98 -10.96 -4.28 11.97
CA VAL A 98 -11.24 -3.59 10.71
C VAL A 98 -12.67 -3.89 10.28
N ALA A 99 -13.34 -2.87 9.76
CA ALA A 99 -14.65 -2.96 9.14
C ALA A 99 -14.48 -2.70 7.63
N ILE A 100 -14.84 -3.69 6.82
CA ILE A 100 -14.68 -3.71 5.38
C ILE A 100 -16.08 -3.73 4.76
N SER A 101 -16.40 -2.75 3.91
CA SER A 101 -17.62 -2.83 3.10
C SER A 101 -17.43 -3.89 2.01
N ILE A 102 -18.31 -4.88 1.98
CA ILE A 102 -18.29 -5.99 1.00
C ILE A 102 -18.66 -5.46 -0.39
N ALA A 103 -19.45 -4.38 -0.47
CA ALA A 103 -19.70 -3.67 -1.73
C ALA A 103 -18.42 -3.10 -2.34
N ASN A 104 -17.45 -2.72 -1.51
CA ASN A 104 -16.14 -2.23 -1.93
C ASN A 104 -15.08 -3.33 -1.94
N TRP A 105 -15.48 -4.61 -1.96
CA TRP A 105 -14.55 -5.74 -1.92
C TRP A 105 -13.46 -5.56 -2.96
N HIS A 106 -13.78 -5.50 -4.26
CA HIS A 106 -12.80 -5.35 -5.35
C HIS A 106 -11.73 -4.26 -5.11
N SER A 107 -12.07 -3.19 -4.39
CA SER A 107 -11.18 -2.06 -4.08
C SER A 107 -10.04 -2.37 -3.12
N LEU A 108 -10.22 -3.39 -2.28
CA LEU A 108 -9.26 -3.78 -1.25
C LEU A 108 -8.17 -4.73 -1.78
N PHE A 109 -8.31 -5.21 -3.02
CA PHE A 109 -7.55 -6.32 -3.59
C PHE A 109 -6.53 -5.94 -4.65
N ASN A 110 -6.48 -4.68 -5.05
CA ASN A 110 -5.82 -4.30 -6.28
C ASN A 110 -4.70 -3.28 -6.01
N LEU A 111 -3.45 -3.71 -6.15
CA LEU A 111 -2.26 -2.85 -6.06
C LEU A 111 -2.38 -1.63 -6.99
N ILE A 112 -2.96 -1.80 -8.18
CA ILE A 112 -3.24 -0.71 -9.13
C ILE A 112 -4.29 0.24 -8.57
N GLU A 113 -5.29 -0.26 -7.86
CA GLU A 113 -6.34 0.59 -7.28
C GLU A 113 -5.87 1.33 -6.04
N ALA A 114 -5.07 0.68 -5.18
CA ALA A 114 -4.37 1.35 -4.08
C ALA A 114 -3.51 2.50 -4.61
N TYR A 115 -2.82 2.29 -5.72
CA TYR A 115 -2.09 3.34 -6.44
C TYR A 115 -3.03 4.42 -6.99
N ASP A 116 -4.05 4.06 -7.76
CA ASP A 116 -4.98 5.00 -8.42
C ASP A 116 -5.71 5.89 -7.40
N ASN A 117 -6.21 5.32 -6.30
CA ASN A 117 -6.85 6.05 -5.21
C ASN A 117 -5.92 7.11 -4.58
N LYS A 118 -4.61 6.82 -4.51
CA LYS A 118 -3.63 7.76 -3.97
C LYS A 118 -3.25 8.83 -4.99
N VAL A 119 -3.16 8.46 -6.28
CA VAL A 119 -2.97 9.40 -7.39
C VAL A 119 -4.11 10.42 -7.44
N GLU A 120 -5.36 9.98 -7.32
CA GLU A 120 -6.52 10.89 -7.30
C GLU A 120 -6.42 11.89 -6.15
N LYS A 121 -6.01 11.44 -4.96
CA LYS A 121 -5.80 12.33 -3.81
C LYS A 121 -4.66 13.32 -4.03
N LEU A 122 -3.55 12.87 -4.63
CA LEU A 122 -2.42 13.73 -5.04
C LEU A 122 -2.85 14.82 -6.03
N GLN A 123 -3.76 14.48 -6.94
CA GLN A 123 -4.28 15.41 -7.94
C GLN A 123 -5.35 16.36 -7.37
N SER A 124 -6.13 15.90 -6.39
CA SER A 124 -7.18 16.71 -5.75
C SER A 124 -6.68 17.89 -4.89
N GLY A 125 -5.37 17.94 -4.60
CA GLY A 125 -4.78 18.98 -3.75
C GLY A 125 -4.91 18.75 -2.24
N ASN A 126 -5.33 17.55 -1.82
CA ASN A 126 -5.49 17.19 -0.42
C ASN A 126 -4.17 16.99 0.35
N TYR A 127 -3.03 17.01 -0.35
CA TYR A 127 -1.70 16.83 0.23
C TYR A 127 -0.83 18.06 0.02
N LYS A 128 0.08 18.31 0.97
CA LYS A 128 1.21 19.20 0.71
C LYS A 128 2.06 18.57 -0.39
N LEU A 129 2.36 19.36 -1.42
CA LEU A 129 3.15 18.93 -2.55
C LEU A 129 4.63 19.22 -2.29
N TYR A 130 5.43 18.21 -2.60
CA TYR A 130 6.88 18.25 -2.49
C TYR A 130 7.52 18.28 -3.89
N LYS A 131 8.82 18.54 -3.97
CA LYS A 131 9.57 18.45 -5.24
C LYS A 131 9.59 17.00 -5.76
N GLU A 132 9.71 16.05 -4.84
CA GLU A 132 9.57 14.62 -5.08
C GLU A 132 8.42 14.08 -4.21
N ASN A 133 7.42 13.46 -4.83
CA ASN A 133 6.29 12.86 -4.12
C ASN A 133 6.30 11.36 -4.40
N ASN A 134 6.44 10.55 -3.36
CA ASN A 134 6.54 9.11 -3.46
C ASN A 134 5.33 8.42 -2.81
N LEU A 135 5.12 7.16 -3.15
CA LEU A 135 4.10 6.31 -2.56
C LEU A 135 4.77 5.04 -2.01
N PHE A 136 4.46 4.68 -0.78
CA PHE A 136 4.86 3.42 -0.17
C PHE A 136 3.63 2.53 0.04
N ILE A 137 3.65 1.34 -0.54
CA ILE A 137 2.56 0.37 -0.50
C ILE A 137 3.07 -0.89 0.21
N PHE A 138 2.49 -1.21 1.37
CA PHE A 138 2.62 -2.55 1.94
C PHE A 138 1.77 -3.52 1.12
N VAL A 139 2.37 -4.62 0.72
CA VAL A 139 1.64 -5.73 0.12
C VAL A 139 1.94 -7.00 0.91
N PHE A 140 0.91 -7.81 1.06
CA PHE A 140 1.04 -9.14 1.64
C PHE A 140 1.04 -10.10 0.45
N GLY A 141 2.18 -10.76 0.21
CA GLY A 141 2.39 -11.89 -0.72
C GLY A 141 2.11 -11.68 -2.20
N GLU A 142 2.12 -10.43 -2.69
CA GLU A 142 2.10 -10.17 -4.13
C GLU A 142 3.33 -10.79 -4.84
N ASP A 143 3.07 -11.38 -6.02
CA ASP A 143 4.09 -11.95 -6.88
C ASP A 143 4.75 -10.88 -7.79
N GLU A 144 5.87 -11.22 -8.42
CA GLU A 144 6.58 -10.31 -9.32
C GLU A 144 5.71 -9.84 -10.50
N LYS A 145 4.71 -10.64 -10.92
CA LYS A 145 3.82 -10.28 -12.03
C LYS A 145 2.89 -9.14 -11.63
N SER A 146 2.38 -9.12 -10.40
CA SER A 146 1.59 -7.99 -9.89
C SER A 146 2.40 -6.69 -9.87
N ILE A 147 3.68 -6.76 -9.48
CA ILE A 147 4.59 -5.61 -9.50
C ILE A 147 4.82 -5.13 -10.95
N GLU A 148 5.04 -6.04 -11.89
CA GLU A 148 5.15 -5.70 -13.31
C GLU A 148 3.88 -5.08 -13.88
N GLN A 149 2.70 -5.59 -13.49
CA GLN A 149 1.42 -5.04 -13.91
C GLN A 149 1.23 -3.62 -13.39
N LEU A 150 1.57 -3.36 -12.12
CA LEU A 150 1.58 -2.01 -11.57
C LEU A 150 2.54 -1.10 -12.36
N ALA A 151 3.77 -1.55 -12.65
CA ALA A 151 4.73 -0.75 -13.43
C ALA A 151 4.19 -0.40 -14.83
N LYS A 152 3.58 -1.38 -15.52
CA LYS A 152 2.92 -1.17 -16.82
C LYS A 152 1.76 -0.17 -16.70
N HIS A 153 0.99 -0.24 -15.63
CA HIS A 153 -0.11 0.69 -15.36
C HIS A 153 0.39 2.12 -15.14
N ILE A 154 1.38 2.31 -14.25
CA ILE A 154 2.05 3.60 -13.99
C ILE A 154 2.57 4.21 -15.31
N TYR A 155 3.22 3.40 -16.14
CA TYR A 155 3.77 3.86 -17.41
C TYR A 155 2.69 4.31 -18.41
N ARG A 156 1.55 3.60 -18.45
CA ARG A 156 0.45 3.91 -19.38
C ARG A 156 -0.37 5.12 -18.92
N LYS A 157 -0.57 5.30 -17.61
CA LYS A 157 -1.48 6.30 -17.04
C LYS A 157 -0.75 7.57 -16.61
N LYS A 158 -0.16 8.29 -17.56
CA LYS A 158 0.62 9.54 -17.33
C LYS A 158 -0.21 10.82 -17.34
N VAL A 159 -1.49 10.75 -16.97
CA VAL A 159 -2.36 11.94 -16.97
C VAL A 159 -2.26 12.65 -15.63
N GLY A 160 -2.04 13.96 -15.65
CA GLY A 160 -1.95 14.78 -14.44
C GLY A 160 -0.70 14.52 -13.60
N ARG A 161 -0.75 14.92 -12.33
CA ARG A 161 0.35 14.69 -11.38
C ARG A 161 0.37 13.24 -10.93
N GLN A 162 1.57 12.64 -10.89
CA GLN A 162 1.81 11.26 -10.50
C GLN A 162 2.92 11.21 -9.45
N TYR A 163 3.00 10.11 -8.70
CA TYR A 163 4.15 9.85 -7.83
C TYR A 163 5.44 9.68 -8.65
N ASP A 164 6.56 10.15 -8.12
CA ASP A 164 7.90 10.04 -8.72
C ASP A 164 8.42 8.61 -8.59
N PHE A 165 8.39 8.07 -7.38
CA PHE A 165 8.71 6.67 -7.09
C PHE A 165 7.58 5.98 -6.33
N VAL A 166 7.31 4.73 -6.68
CA VAL A 166 6.39 3.84 -5.96
C VAL A 166 7.20 2.71 -5.35
N TYR A 167 7.24 2.66 -4.02
CA TYR A 167 7.85 1.58 -3.25
C TYR A 167 6.78 0.56 -2.91
N VAL A 168 6.99 -0.69 -3.29
CA VAL A 168 6.11 -1.81 -2.94
C VAL A 168 6.88 -2.76 -2.05
N TYR A 169 6.46 -2.90 -0.81
CA TYR A 169 7.08 -3.80 0.15
C TYR A 169 6.29 -5.10 0.24
N SER A 170 6.85 -6.16 -0.35
CA SER A 170 6.41 -7.55 -0.26
C SER A 170 7.46 -8.31 0.54
N LYS A 171 7.25 -8.43 1.86
CA LYS A 171 8.26 -8.92 2.80
C LYS A 171 8.98 -10.19 2.29
N PRO A 172 10.33 -10.22 2.27
CA PRO A 172 11.29 -9.23 2.78
C PRO A 172 11.75 -8.20 1.73
N THR A 173 11.16 -8.19 0.54
CA THR A 173 11.64 -7.44 -0.62
C THR A 173 10.93 -6.11 -0.76
N VAL A 174 11.69 -5.04 -1.05
CA VAL A 174 11.12 -3.77 -1.53
C VAL A 174 11.41 -3.63 -3.02
N TYR A 175 10.38 -3.32 -3.79
CA TYR A 175 10.49 -2.96 -5.19
C TYR A 175 10.32 -1.45 -5.30
N MET A 176 11.22 -0.78 -6.01
CA MET A 176 11.08 0.63 -6.36
C MET A 176 10.72 0.71 -7.84
N ILE A 177 9.60 1.35 -8.14
CA ILE A 177 9.10 1.53 -9.51
C ILE A 177 9.12 3.01 -9.86
N ASP A 178 9.71 3.36 -10.99
CA ASP A 178 9.67 4.72 -11.53
C ASP A 178 8.61 4.90 -12.64
N ARG A 179 8.45 6.14 -13.11
CA ARG A 179 7.48 6.49 -14.17
C ARG A 179 7.86 5.96 -15.56
N GLN A 180 9.07 5.43 -15.72
CA GLN A 180 9.60 4.85 -16.94
C GLN A 180 9.44 3.32 -16.95
N MET A 181 8.72 2.76 -15.98
CA MET A 181 8.52 1.31 -15.80
C MET A 181 9.78 0.59 -15.32
N ASN A 182 10.80 1.31 -14.85
CA ASN A 182 11.98 0.65 -14.30
C ASN A 182 11.62 0.13 -12.90
N ILE A 183 11.86 -1.17 -12.71
CA ILE A 183 11.68 -1.84 -11.43
C ILE A 183 13.08 -2.13 -10.88
N VAL A 184 13.39 -1.57 -9.71
CA VAL A 184 14.63 -1.82 -8.99
C VAL A 184 14.32 -2.59 -7.72
N VAL A 185 14.91 -3.77 -7.58
CA VAL A 185 14.79 -4.58 -6.36
C VAL A 185 15.72 -4.02 -5.30
N LYS A 186 15.14 -3.42 -4.26
CA LYS A 186 15.81 -2.93 -3.05
C LYS A 186 15.59 -3.99 -1.95
N LYS A 187 16.48 -4.98 -1.87
CA LYS A 187 16.34 -6.03 -0.84
C LYS A 187 16.46 -5.43 0.57
N THR A 188 15.61 -5.89 1.48
CA THR A 188 15.80 -5.72 2.93
C THR A 188 15.69 -7.08 3.63
N PHE A 189 16.12 -7.13 4.89
CA PHE A 189 16.48 -8.31 5.68
C PHE A 189 15.38 -9.37 5.86
#